data_AF-A0A6P0NQK0-F1
#
_entry.id   AF-A0A6P0NQK0-F1
#
_cell.length_a   1.000
_cell.length_b   1.000
_cell.length_c   1.000
_cell.angle_alpha   90.00
_cell.angle_beta   90.00
_cell.angle_gamma   90.00
#
_symmetry.space_group_name_H-M   'P 1'
#
loop_
_entity.id
_entity.type
_entity.pdbx_description
1 polymer ?
#
loop_
_entity_poly.entity_id
_entity_poly.type
_entity_poly.pdbx_seq_one_letter_code
_entity_poly.pdbx_strand_id
1 'polypeptide(L)' 'MSQKIIIDTGVLVAYLNKGERFHEWAKIELSKINPPLLTCEAFKN' A
#
# COMPACT_ATOMS: atom_id res chain seq x y z
N MET A 1 -21.08 -2.77 -0.22
CA MET A 1 -20.14 -3.76 -0.76
C MET A 1 -18.73 -3.30 -0.41
N SER A 2 -17.87 -4.16 0.11
CA SER A 2 -16.48 -3.80 0.45
C SER A 2 -15.66 -3.58 -0.82
N GLN A 3 -14.81 -2.55 -0.83
CA GLN A 3 -13.92 -2.24 -1.95
C GLN A 3 -12.89 -3.37 -2.09
N LYS A 4 -12.78 -3.98 -3.27
CA LYS A 4 -11.80 -5.03 -3.57
C LYS A 4 -10.61 -4.40 -4.28
N ILE A 5 -9.49 -4.28 -3.60
CA ILE A 5 -8.28 -3.64 -4.12
C ILE A 5 -7.14 -4.62 -3.99
N ILE A 6 -6.32 -4.71 -5.03
CA ILE A 6 -5.03 -5.38 -4.99
C ILE A 6 -3.98 -4.29 -4.89
N ILE A 7 -3.14 -4.38 -3.87
CA ILE A 7 -2.03 -3.45 -3.67
C ILE A 7 -0.73 -4.20 -3.93
N ASP A 8 0.08 -3.65 -4.83
CA ASP A 8 1.43 -4.15 -5.08
C ASP A 8 2.34 -3.89 -3.86
N THR A 9 3.27 -4.80 -3.57
CA THR A 9 4.20 -4.68 -2.45
C THR A 9 5.05 -3.40 -2.54
N GLY A 10 5.41 -2.96 -3.75
CA GLY A 10 6.15 -1.72 -3.97
C GLY A 10 5.40 -0.47 -3.48
N VAL A 11 4.07 -0.46 -3.57
CA VAL A 11 3.24 0.63 -3.03
C VAL A 11 3.32 0.67 -1.51
N LEU A 12 3.33 -0.50 -0.84
CA LEU A 12 3.51 -0.58 0.61
C LEU A 12 4.90 -0.10 1.03
N VAL A 13 5.94 -0.49 0.29
CA VAL A 13 7.32 -0.02 0.54
C VAL A 13 7.41 1.50 0.39
N ALA A 14 6.88 2.06 -0.70
CA ALA A 14 6.85 3.50 -0.93
C ALA A 14 6.08 4.24 0.18
N TYR A 15 4.93 3.71 0.61
CA TYR A 15 4.14 4.31 1.68
C TYR A 15 4.85 4.30 3.04
N LEU A 16 5.55 3.22 3.40
CA LEU A 16 6.18 3.07 4.71
C LEU A 16 7.56 3.76 4.79
N ASN A 17 8.32 3.79 3.70
CA ASN A 17 9.64 4.39 3.65
C ASN A 17 9.57 5.86 3.21
N LYS A 18 9.74 6.79 4.17
CA LYS A 18 9.72 8.25 3.93
C LYS A 18 10.81 8.73 2.95
N GLY A 19 11.89 7.98 2.78
CA GLY A 19 12.96 8.31 1.83
C GLY A 19 12.75 7.77 0.43
N GLU A 20 11.68 7.01 0.19
CA GLU A 20 11.36 6.46 -1.13
C GLU A 20 10.81 7.56 -2.05
N ARG A 21 11.23 7.56 -3.32
CA ARG A 21 10.94 8.63 -4.29
C ARG A 21 9.44 8.83 -4.57
N PHE A 22 8.62 7.83 -4.32
CA PHE A 22 7.17 7.83 -4.52
C PHE A 22 6.38 7.88 -3.19
N HIS A 23 7.02 8.19 -2.07
CA HIS A 23 6.36 8.21 -0.76
C HIS A 23 5.09 9.08 -0.72
N GLU A 24 5.18 10.33 -1.20
CA GLU A 24 4.03 11.23 -1.22
C GLU A 24 2.94 10.77 -2.19
N TRP A 25 3.32 10.22 -3.35
CA TRP A 25 2.35 9.63 -4.27
C TRP A 25 1.60 8.45 -3.62
N ALA A 26 2.32 7.55 -2.95
CA ALA A 26 1.75 6.39 -2.29
C ALA A 26 0.78 6.81 -1.16
N LYS A 27 1.10 7.86 -0.39
CA LYS A 27 0.20 8.44 0.61
C LYS A 27 -1.10 8.95 0.01
N ILE A 28 -1.01 9.69 -1.11
CA ILE A 28 -2.18 10.22 -1.80
C ILE A 28 -3.07 9.09 -2.32
N GLU A 29 -2.50 8.07 -2.97
CA GLU A 29 -3.29 6.95 -3.49
C GLU A 29 -3.93 6.11 -2.39
N LEU A 30 -3.18 5.77 -1.33
CA LEU A 30 -3.72 5.01 -0.20
C LEU A 30 -4.79 5.79 0.59
N SER A 31 -4.76 7.13 0.59
CA SER A 31 -5.81 7.95 1.21
C SER A 31 -7.19 7.80 0.55
N LYS A 32 -7.24 7.28 -0.69
CA LYS A 32 -8.50 7.04 -1.43
C LYS A 32 -9.13 5.69 -1.09
N ILE A 33 -8.47 4.87 -0.27
CA ILE A 33 -8.88 3.52 0.07
C ILE A 33 -9.55 3.52 1.44
N ASN A 34 -10.75 2.93 1.51
CA ASN A 34 -11.43 2.75 2.78
C ASN A 34 -10.78 1.62 3.61
N PRO A 35 -10.50 1.82 4.91
CA PRO A 35 -10.02 0.78 5.80
C PRO A 35 -10.99 -0.41 5.96
N PRO A 36 -10.51 -1.60 6.37
CA PRO A 36 -9.10 -1.95 6.61
C PRO A 36 -8.38 -2.40 5.33
N LEU A 37 -7.06 -2.18 5.29
CA LEU A 37 -6.23 -2.85 4.30
C LEU A 37 -5.92 -4.28 4.76
N LEU A 38 -6.23 -5.25 3.92
CA LEU A 38 -5.89 -6.66 4.17
C LEU A 38 -4.64 -7.01 3.36
N THR A 39 -3.64 -7.57 4.03
CA THR A 39 -2.41 -8.07 3.41
C THR A 39 -2.19 -9.53 3.81
N CYS A 40 -1.36 -10.26 3.08
CA CYS A 40 -0.85 -11.55 3.49
C CYS A 40 0.60 -11.44 3.98
N GLU A 41 1.12 -12.52 4.55
CA GLU A 41 2.56 -12.69 4.75
C GLU A 41 3.29 -12.60 3.40
N ALA A 42 4.39 -11.85 3.37
CA ALA A 42 5.26 -11.85 2.21
C ALA A 42 5.83 -13.27 2.01
N PHE A 43 5.96 -13.68 0.75
CA PHE A 43 6.62 -14.93 0.44
C PHE A 43 8.07 -14.90 0.95
N LYS A 44 8.44 -15.89 1.77
CA LYS A 44 9.81 -16.10 2.24
C LYS A 44 10.32 -17.42 1.67
N ASN A 45 11.29 -17.33 0.75
CA ASN A 45 12.24 -18.40 0.42
C ASN A 45 13.65 -17.82 0.50
#